data_AF-A0A2S8JPK3-F1
#
_entry.id   AF-A0A2S8JPK3-F1
#
_cell.length_a   1.000
_cell.length_b   1.000
_cell.length_c   1.000
_cell.angle_alpha   90.00
_cell.angle_beta   90.00
_cell.angle_gamma   90.00
#
_symmetry.space_group_name_H-M   'P 1'
#
loop_
_entity.id
_entity.type
_entity.pdbx_description
1 polymer ?
#
loop_
_entity_poly.entity_id
_entity_poly.type
_entity_poly.pdbx_seq_one_letter_code
_entity_poly.pdbx_strand_id
1 'polypeptide(L)'
;MRSFYEDWPETFVTRLDMLRALDNRGATRRLYTKRTGAIYNALADEVREAVTGFNTSELDLGPLYRYYKRGGESDALADTLIALAPTVCRRVMISPDVYTIPYLFFALLIARGEDDDARDFFNMMMRPLIVAYRFKQLARYLGTKGGGRPQHRLKDEALQIAEVFFTNNPHARVSAAVARINEILVKKYADVPAESTIRKWLTHVYGNEK
;
A
#
# COMPACT_ATOMS: atom_id res chain seq x y z
N MET A 1 -2.17 -22.39 13.68
CA MET A 1 -0.92 -21.64 13.46
C MET A 1 0.10 -21.80 14.58
N ARG A 2 -0.29 -21.96 15.87
CA ARG A 2 0.69 -22.06 16.97
C ARG A 2 1.72 -23.18 16.79
N SER A 3 1.35 -24.36 16.27
CA SER A 3 2.25 -25.51 16.17
C SER A 3 3.44 -25.40 15.20
N PHE A 4 3.42 -24.47 14.24
CA PHE A 4 4.51 -24.36 13.24
C PHE A 4 5.63 -23.40 13.66
N TYR A 5 5.35 -22.49 14.61
CA TYR A 5 6.27 -21.45 15.06
C TYR A 5 6.46 -21.46 16.59
N GLU A 6 6.31 -22.62 17.24
CA GLU A 6 6.34 -22.73 18.71
C GLU A 6 7.66 -22.23 19.31
N ASP A 7 8.78 -22.46 18.62
CA ASP A 7 10.11 -22.04 19.07
C ASP A 7 10.51 -20.61 18.65
N TRP A 8 9.63 -19.90 17.92
CA TRP A 8 9.93 -18.56 17.43
C TRP A 8 9.47 -17.50 18.43
N PRO A 9 10.14 -16.33 18.49
CA PRO A 9 9.71 -15.25 19.38
C PRO A 9 8.25 -14.85 19.12
N GLU A 10 7.41 -14.80 20.15
CA GLU A 10 5.97 -14.49 20.03
C GLU A 10 5.72 -13.15 19.33
N THR A 11 6.59 -12.17 19.61
CA THR A 11 6.54 -10.84 18.97
C THR A 11 6.78 -10.92 17.46
N PHE A 12 7.61 -11.86 16.99
CA PHE A 12 7.84 -12.10 15.58
C PHE A 12 6.63 -12.76 14.92
N VAL A 13 6.06 -13.80 15.55
CA VAL A 13 4.87 -14.49 15.05
C VAL A 13 3.68 -13.52 14.90
N THR A 14 3.50 -12.64 15.90
CA THR A 14 2.46 -11.60 15.86
C THR A 14 2.68 -10.62 14.70
N ARG A 15 3.93 -10.27 14.38
CA ARG A 15 4.26 -9.42 13.23
C ARG A 15 3.94 -10.11 11.90
N LEU A 16 4.20 -11.41 11.77
CA LEU A 16 3.84 -12.17 10.58
C LEU A 16 2.31 -12.18 10.37
N ASP A 17 1.55 -12.43 11.43
CA ASP A 17 0.08 -12.38 11.36
C ASP A 17 -0.44 -10.99 10.97
N MET A 18 0.17 -9.95 11.52
CA MET A 18 -0.16 -8.57 11.16
C MET A 18 0.14 -8.28 9.68
N LEU A 19 1.30 -8.73 9.16
CA LEU A 19 1.66 -8.56 7.75
C LEU A 19 0.66 -9.27 6.83
N ARG A 20 0.32 -10.53 7.12
CA ARG A 20 -0.70 -11.30 6.38
C ARG A 20 -2.05 -10.58 6.37
N ALA A 21 -2.51 -10.09 7.53
CA ALA A 21 -3.77 -9.36 7.62
C ALA A 21 -3.74 -8.00 6.90
N LEU A 22 -2.58 -7.34 6.82
CA LEU A 22 -2.42 -6.10 6.05
C LEU A 22 -2.45 -6.38 4.55
N ASP A 23 -1.78 -7.44 4.10
CA ASP A 23 -1.73 -7.87 2.70
C ASP A 23 -3.13 -8.24 2.19
N ASN A 24 -3.85 -9.12 2.90
CA ASN A 24 -5.24 -9.50 2.56
C ASN A 24 -6.18 -8.30 2.43
N ARG A 25 -6.06 -7.32 3.34
CA ARG A 25 -6.87 -6.08 3.29
C ARG A 25 -6.39 -5.10 2.24
N GLY A 26 -5.13 -5.19 1.81
CA GLY A 26 -4.53 -4.28 0.83
C GLY A 26 -4.95 -4.63 -0.58
N ALA A 27 -4.98 -5.92 -0.90
CA ALA A 27 -5.33 -6.46 -2.21
C ALA A 27 -6.70 -5.99 -2.72
N THR A 28 -7.68 -5.78 -1.83
CA THR A 28 -9.06 -5.41 -2.21
C THR A 28 -9.34 -3.90 -2.21
N ARG A 29 -8.36 -3.05 -1.87
CA ARG A 29 -8.59 -1.59 -1.80
C ARG A 29 -8.66 -0.97 -3.19
N ARG A 30 -9.75 -0.24 -3.46
CA ARG A 30 -10.01 0.46 -4.74
C ARG A 30 -8.86 1.34 -5.24
N LEU A 31 -8.17 2.06 -4.34
CA LEU A 31 -7.05 2.92 -4.74
C LEU A 31 -5.83 2.09 -5.18
N TYR A 32 -5.58 0.97 -4.50
CA TYR A 32 -4.53 0.04 -4.87
C TYR A 32 -4.87 -0.62 -6.21
N THR A 33 -6.06 -1.20 -6.34
CA THR A 33 -6.50 -1.88 -7.57
C THR A 33 -6.54 -0.95 -8.79
N LYS A 34 -6.94 0.32 -8.62
CA LYS A 34 -6.89 1.30 -9.72
C LYS A 34 -5.46 1.61 -10.16
N ARG A 35 -4.53 1.78 -9.20
CA ARG A 35 -3.14 2.10 -9.50
C ARG A 35 -2.40 0.92 -10.08
N THR A 36 -2.61 -0.29 -9.57
CA THR A 36 -2.00 -1.49 -10.13
C THR A 36 -2.64 -1.92 -11.44
N GLY A 37 -3.91 -1.63 -11.69
CA GLY A 37 -4.53 -1.84 -13.00
C GLY A 37 -3.82 -1.08 -14.12
N ALA A 38 -3.42 0.19 -13.87
CA ALA A 38 -2.65 0.95 -14.85
C ALA A 38 -1.26 0.35 -15.11
N ILE A 39 -0.60 -0.17 -14.06
CA ILE A 39 0.68 -0.86 -14.20
C ILE A 39 0.50 -2.15 -15.02
N TYR A 40 -0.51 -2.96 -14.70
CA TYR A 40 -0.81 -4.19 -15.44
C TYR A 40 -0.99 -3.91 -16.93
N ASN A 41 -1.84 -2.94 -17.29
CA ASN A 41 -2.09 -2.63 -18.70
C ASN A 41 -0.79 -2.24 -19.42
N ALA A 42 0.02 -1.37 -18.81
CA ALA A 42 1.29 -0.97 -19.39
C ALA A 42 2.28 -2.14 -19.56
N LEU A 43 2.35 -3.06 -18.58
CA LEU A 43 3.20 -4.25 -18.71
C LEU A 43 2.67 -5.23 -19.77
N ALA A 44 1.35 -5.41 -19.82
CA ALA A 44 0.73 -6.31 -20.78
C ALA A 44 0.92 -5.81 -22.22
N ASP A 45 0.76 -4.51 -22.45
CA ASP A 45 0.96 -3.89 -23.76
C ASP A 45 2.42 -4.04 -24.22
N GLU A 46 3.39 -3.83 -23.33
CA GLU A 46 4.81 -4.04 -23.65
C GLU A 46 5.13 -5.49 -24.00
N VAL A 47 4.54 -6.45 -23.30
CA VAL A 47 4.70 -7.87 -23.63
C VAL A 47 4.09 -8.17 -24.99
N ARG A 48 2.85 -7.71 -25.26
CA ARG A 48 2.19 -7.91 -26.55
C ARG A 48 2.99 -7.32 -27.71
N GLU A 49 3.53 -6.12 -27.52
CA GLU A 49 4.40 -5.47 -28.50
C GLU A 49 5.65 -6.31 -28.75
N ALA A 50 6.34 -6.75 -27.69
CA ALA A 50 7.56 -7.54 -27.80
C ALA A 50 7.37 -8.91 -28.49
N VAL A 51 6.20 -9.52 -28.36
CA VAL A 51 5.89 -10.82 -28.98
C VAL A 51 5.20 -10.71 -30.34
N THR A 52 5.08 -9.50 -30.90
CA THR A 52 4.47 -9.30 -32.22
C THR A 52 5.23 -10.08 -33.29
N GLY A 53 4.53 -10.94 -34.03
CA GLY A 53 5.12 -11.75 -35.11
C GLY A 53 5.64 -13.12 -34.67
N PHE A 54 5.58 -13.46 -33.37
CA PHE A 54 5.90 -14.81 -32.88
C PHE A 54 4.65 -15.70 -32.82
N ASN A 55 4.84 -17.01 -33.00
CA ASN A 55 3.81 -18.00 -32.67
C ASN A 55 3.85 -18.31 -31.16
N THR A 56 2.91 -17.75 -30.40
CA THR A 56 2.87 -17.87 -28.94
C THR A 56 2.12 -19.12 -28.44
N SER A 57 1.45 -19.84 -29.34
CA SER A 57 0.64 -21.02 -28.99
C SER A 57 1.47 -22.24 -28.58
N GLU A 58 2.72 -22.33 -29.03
CA GLU A 58 3.58 -23.49 -28.82
C GLU A 58 4.40 -23.42 -27.52
N LEU A 59 4.54 -22.25 -26.91
CA LEU A 59 5.47 -22.06 -25.79
C LEU A 59 4.87 -22.47 -24.43
N ASP A 60 5.15 -23.68 -24.00
CA ASP A 60 5.01 -24.23 -22.63
C ASP A 60 5.56 -23.33 -21.47
N LEU A 61 4.80 -23.06 -20.40
CA LEU A 61 5.33 -22.53 -19.12
C LEU A 61 6.45 -23.42 -18.55
N GLY A 62 6.27 -24.75 -18.58
CA GLY A 62 7.25 -25.70 -18.09
C GLY A 62 8.55 -25.72 -18.92
N PRO A 63 8.48 -25.84 -20.25
CA PRO A 63 9.58 -25.58 -21.17
C PRO A 63 10.27 -24.22 -20.95
N LEU A 64 9.53 -23.10 -20.89
CA LEU A 64 10.08 -21.76 -20.67
C LEU A 64 10.86 -21.67 -19.34
N TYR A 65 10.30 -22.22 -18.26
CA TYR A 65 10.98 -22.29 -16.97
C TYR A 65 12.29 -23.09 -17.06
N ARG A 66 12.26 -24.26 -17.71
CA ARG A 66 13.45 -25.11 -17.88
C ARG A 66 14.51 -24.42 -18.71
N TYR A 67 14.11 -23.76 -19.80
CA TYR A 67 15.00 -22.97 -20.66
C TYR A 67 15.67 -21.85 -19.87
N TYR A 68 14.90 -21.04 -19.13
CA TYR A 68 15.44 -19.99 -18.28
C TYR A 68 16.43 -20.51 -17.22
N LYS A 69 16.14 -21.66 -16.60
CA LYS A 69 16.96 -22.20 -15.50
C LYS A 69 18.19 -22.97 -15.94
N ARG A 70 18.14 -23.66 -17.07
CA ARG A 70 19.15 -24.65 -17.48
C ARG A 70 19.79 -24.32 -18.82
N GLY A 71 19.29 -23.30 -19.52
CA GLY A 71 19.55 -23.11 -20.94
C GLY A 71 18.89 -24.20 -21.79
N GLY A 72 19.10 -24.12 -23.09
CA GLY A 72 18.59 -25.09 -24.06
C GLY A 72 18.91 -24.65 -25.48
N GLU A 73 18.26 -25.30 -26.46
CA GLU A 73 18.24 -24.81 -27.84
C GLU A 73 17.59 -23.42 -27.89
N SER A 74 18.16 -22.50 -28.67
CA SER A 74 17.70 -21.11 -28.72
C SER A 74 16.25 -21.03 -29.19
N ASP A 75 15.42 -20.41 -28.38
CA ASP A 75 14.03 -20.08 -28.67
C ASP A 75 13.89 -18.56 -28.61
N ALA A 76 13.69 -17.94 -29.77
CA ALA A 76 13.68 -16.49 -29.89
C ALA A 76 12.54 -15.82 -29.09
N LEU A 77 11.41 -16.50 -28.92
CA LEU A 77 10.30 -16.00 -28.11
C LEU A 77 10.68 -16.09 -26.63
N ALA A 78 11.21 -17.22 -26.18
CA ALA A 78 11.68 -17.40 -24.81
C ALA A 78 12.80 -16.40 -24.44
N ASP A 79 13.77 -16.21 -25.34
CA ASP A 79 14.86 -15.24 -25.20
C ASP A 79 14.31 -13.81 -25.06
N THR A 80 13.34 -13.44 -25.89
CA THR A 80 12.67 -12.13 -25.83
C THR A 80 12.01 -11.92 -24.46
N LEU A 81 11.21 -12.89 -23.99
CA LEU A 81 10.53 -12.80 -22.69
C LEU A 81 11.52 -12.75 -21.51
N ILE A 82 12.60 -13.53 -21.56
CA ILE A 82 13.65 -13.55 -20.54
C ILE A 82 14.39 -12.22 -20.48
N ALA A 83 14.68 -11.61 -21.63
CA ALA A 83 15.39 -10.33 -21.71
C ALA A 83 14.58 -9.17 -21.07
N LEU A 84 13.25 -9.21 -21.14
CA LEU A 84 12.39 -8.18 -20.54
C LEU A 84 12.39 -8.26 -18.99
N ALA A 85 12.54 -9.45 -18.42
CA ALA A 85 12.30 -9.70 -17.00
C ALA A 85 13.09 -8.81 -16.05
N PRO A 86 14.43 -8.63 -16.18
CA PRO A 86 15.20 -7.80 -15.27
C PRO A 86 14.81 -6.32 -15.36
N THR A 87 14.49 -5.84 -16.56
CA THR A 87 14.10 -4.45 -16.81
C THR A 87 12.73 -4.16 -16.18
N VAL A 88 11.75 -5.04 -16.40
CA VAL A 88 10.42 -4.89 -15.81
C VAL A 88 10.49 -4.97 -14.29
N CYS A 89 11.20 -5.97 -13.74
CA CYS A 89 11.34 -6.13 -12.29
C CYS A 89 11.92 -4.86 -11.62
N ARG A 90 13.00 -4.30 -12.18
CA ARG A 90 13.59 -3.05 -11.68
C ARG A 90 12.61 -1.88 -11.81
N ARG A 91 11.90 -1.75 -12.93
CA ARG A 91 10.95 -0.66 -13.16
C ARG A 91 9.79 -0.66 -12.16
N VAL A 92 9.31 -1.84 -11.77
CA VAL A 92 8.25 -1.98 -10.74
C VAL A 92 8.81 -2.16 -9.32
N MET A 93 10.11 -1.92 -9.13
CA MET A 93 10.81 -1.90 -7.83
C MET A 93 10.75 -3.24 -7.07
N ILE A 94 10.86 -4.37 -7.79
CA ILE A 94 10.96 -5.71 -7.21
C ILE A 94 12.27 -6.39 -7.61
N SER A 95 12.74 -7.33 -6.79
CA SER A 95 13.98 -8.07 -7.04
C SER A 95 13.82 -9.02 -8.24
N PRO A 96 14.66 -8.92 -9.28
CA PRO A 96 14.67 -9.91 -10.37
C PRO A 96 14.91 -11.33 -9.86
N ASP A 97 15.82 -11.50 -8.88
CA ASP A 97 16.20 -12.82 -8.35
C ASP A 97 15.02 -13.60 -7.76
N VAL A 98 14.00 -12.88 -7.27
CA VAL A 98 12.79 -13.47 -6.68
C VAL A 98 11.65 -13.51 -7.68
N TYR A 99 11.50 -12.48 -8.51
CA TYR A 99 10.29 -12.24 -9.28
C TYR A 99 10.42 -12.53 -10.79
N THR A 100 11.59 -12.91 -11.30
CA THR A 100 11.74 -13.29 -12.71
C THR A 100 10.82 -14.45 -13.10
N ILE A 101 10.69 -15.49 -12.28
CA ILE A 101 9.81 -16.63 -12.61
C ILE A 101 8.33 -16.20 -12.67
N PRO A 102 7.78 -15.52 -11.65
CA PRO A 102 6.43 -14.95 -11.75
C PRO A 102 6.24 -14.04 -12.97
N TYR A 103 7.25 -13.23 -13.31
CA TYR A 103 7.19 -12.38 -14.50
C TYR A 103 7.12 -13.21 -15.79
N LEU A 104 7.93 -14.26 -15.94
CA LEU A 104 7.92 -15.11 -17.14
C LEU A 104 6.56 -15.78 -17.33
N PHE A 105 5.93 -16.21 -16.24
CA PHE A 105 4.59 -16.78 -16.28
C PHE A 105 3.56 -15.73 -16.69
N PHE A 106 3.60 -14.55 -16.07
CA PHE A 106 2.79 -13.40 -16.48
C PHE A 106 2.96 -13.10 -17.98
N ALA A 107 4.19 -12.96 -18.46
CA ALA A 107 4.48 -12.53 -19.81
C ALA A 107 4.05 -13.57 -20.86
N LEU A 108 4.25 -14.86 -20.58
CA LEU A 108 3.77 -15.92 -21.47
C LEU A 108 2.24 -15.97 -21.55
N LEU A 109 1.55 -15.86 -20.41
CA LEU A 109 0.08 -15.86 -20.40
C LEU A 109 -0.48 -14.64 -21.16
N ILE A 110 0.13 -13.45 -21.00
CA ILE A 110 -0.22 -12.28 -21.82
C ILE A 110 0.03 -12.53 -23.31
N ALA A 111 1.17 -13.14 -23.67
CA ALA A 111 1.52 -13.45 -25.05
C ALA A 111 0.51 -14.41 -25.71
N ARG A 112 -0.18 -15.23 -24.91
CA ARG A 112 -1.24 -16.15 -25.33
C ARG A 112 -2.65 -15.54 -25.30
N GLY A 113 -2.79 -14.31 -24.78
CA GLY A 113 -4.10 -13.67 -24.58
C GLY A 113 -4.86 -14.19 -23.37
N GLU A 114 -4.19 -14.88 -22.44
CA GLU A 114 -4.75 -15.45 -21.21
C GLU A 114 -4.66 -14.40 -20.07
N ASP A 115 -5.29 -13.24 -20.27
CA ASP A 115 -5.20 -12.08 -19.37
C ASP A 115 -5.67 -12.34 -17.94
N ASP A 116 -6.75 -13.10 -17.78
CA ASP A 116 -7.31 -13.41 -16.45
C ASP A 116 -6.34 -14.24 -15.62
N ASP A 117 -5.68 -15.24 -16.23
CA ASP A 117 -4.68 -16.07 -15.57
C ASP A 117 -3.36 -15.31 -15.33
N ALA A 118 -2.96 -14.45 -16.29
CA ALA A 118 -1.80 -13.59 -16.13
C ALA A 118 -1.94 -12.65 -14.92
N ARG A 119 -3.17 -12.24 -14.59
CA ARG A 119 -3.48 -11.36 -13.46
C ARG A 119 -3.00 -11.91 -12.12
N ASP A 120 -3.02 -13.23 -11.93
CA ASP A 120 -2.59 -13.85 -10.68
C ASP A 120 -1.08 -13.70 -10.44
N PHE A 121 -0.29 -13.93 -11.49
CA PHE A 121 1.17 -13.73 -11.44
C PHE A 121 1.54 -12.25 -11.30
N PHE A 122 0.81 -11.37 -11.98
CA PHE A 122 0.94 -9.94 -11.76
C PHE A 122 0.66 -9.55 -10.30
N ASN A 123 -0.44 -10.05 -9.72
CA ASN A 123 -0.78 -9.77 -8.32
C ASN A 123 0.30 -10.27 -7.37
N MET A 124 0.93 -11.43 -7.64
CA MET A 124 2.07 -11.94 -6.89
C MET A 124 3.25 -10.96 -6.94
N MET A 125 3.61 -10.46 -8.13
CA MET A 125 4.68 -9.46 -8.30
C MET A 125 4.39 -8.15 -7.57
N MET A 126 3.11 -7.74 -7.45
CA MET A 126 2.74 -6.46 -6.84
C MET A 126 2.55 -6.52 -5.31
N ARG A 127 2.70 -7.69 -4.66
CA ARG A 127 2.58 -7.84 -3.20
C ARG A 127 3.55 -6.94 -2.41
N PRO A 128 4.85 -6.80 -2.78
CA PRO A 128 5.75 -5.88 -2.10
C PRO A 128 5.26 -4.42 -2.12
N LEU A 129 4.63 -4.00 -3.22
CA LEU A 129 4.06 -2.64 -3.33
C LEU A 129 2.87 -2.44 -2.39
N ILE A 130 2.05 -3.47 -2.15
CA ILE A 130 0.98 -3.44 -1.12
C ILE A 130 1.61 -3.19 0.24
N VAL A 131 2.63 -3.97 0.57
CA VAL A 131 3.32 -3.89 1.85
C VAL A 131 3.97 -2.51 2.03
N ALA A 132 4.67 -1.99 1.02
CA ALA A 132 5.29 -0.66 1.04
C ALA A 132 4.26 0.47 1.19
N TYR A 133 3.15 0.42 0.43
CA TYR A 133 2.05 1.38 0.57
C TYR A 133 1.46 1.39 2.00
N ARG A 134 1.45 0.23 2.66
CA ARG A 134 0.91 0.08 4.02
C ARG A 134 1.94 0.32 5.11
N PHE A 135 3.24 0.25 4.87
CA PHE A 135 4.27 0.58 5.86
C PHE A 135 4.12 2.00 6.40
N LYS A 136 3.81 2.98 5.54
CA LYS A 136 3.52 4.36 5.99
C LYS A 136 2.25 4.46 6.84
N GLN A 137 1.25 3.64 6.56
CA GLN A 137 0.02 3.57 7.36
C GLN A 137 0.23 2.82 8.67
N LEU A 138 1.06 1.79 8.66
CA LEU A 138 1.46 1.02 9.84
C LEU A 138 2.34 1.86 10.77
N ALA A 139 3.28 2.65 10.25
CA ALA A 139 4.06 3.59 11.05
C ALA A 139 3.16 4.66 11.71
N ARG A 140 2.14 5.15 11.00
CA ARG A 140 1.13 6.05 11.58
C ARG A 140 0.23 5.35 12.61
N TYR A 141 -0.14 4.09 12.37
CA TYR A 141 -0.94 3.27 13.27
C TYR A 141 -0.16 2.88 14.55
N LEU A 142 1.09 2.48 14.41
CA LEU A 142 2.00 2.23 15.52
C LEU A 142 2.39 3.52 16.23
N GLY A 143 2.50 4.65 15.53
CA GLY A 143 2.64 5.97 16.16
C GLY A 143 1.41 6.41 16.95
N THR A 144 0.22 5.90 16.62
CA THR A 144 -1.02 6.17 17.38
C THR A 144 -1.28 5.16 18.50
N LYS A 145 -0.81 3.91 18.37
CA LYS A 145 -0.96 2.87 19.41
C LYS A 145 0.25 2.68 20.33
N GLY A 146 1.44 3.01 19.88
CA GLY A 146 2.72 2.61 20.49
C GLY A 146 3.51 3.75 21.13
N GLY A 147 2.88 4.89 21.46
CA GLY A 147 3.56 5.98 22.18
C GLY A 147 3.70 7.29 21.40
N GLY A 148 2.75 7.64 20.55
CA GLY A 148 2.51 9.07 20.30
C GLY A 148 2.20 9.77 21.63
N ARG A 149 2.61 11.04 21.77
CA ARG A 149 2.30 11.86 22.97
C ARG A 149 0.85 11.61 23.36
N PRO A 150 0.55 11.20 24.61
CA PRO A 150 -0.81 10.93 25.05
C PRO A 150 -1.72 12.05 24.57
N GLN A 151 -2.90 11.69 24.05
CA GLN A 151 -3.90 12.66 23.71
C GLN A 151 -4.07 13.59 24.92
N HIS A 152 -3.87 14.89 24.72
CA HIS A 152 -3.95 15.85 25.82
C HIS A 152 -5.31 15.69 26.51
N ARG A 153 -5.31 15.54 27.85
CA ARG A 153 -6.52 15.24 28.63
C ARG A 153 -7.70 16.19 28.36
N LEU A 154 -7.40 17.42 27.94
CA LEU A 154 -8.38 18.46 27.62
C LEU A 154 -8.87 18.47 26.15
N LYS A 155 -8.48 17.51 25.31
CA LYS A 155 -8.90 17.50 23.90
C LYS A 155 -10.42 17.37 23.76
N ASP A 156 -11.04 16.48 24.52
CA ASP A 156 -12.47 16.21 24.36
C ASP A 156 -13.32 17.41 24.87
N GLU A 157 -12.90 18.04 25.98
CA GLU A 157 -13.51 19.28 26.47
C GLU A 157 -13.31 20.44 25.47
N ALA A 158 -12.13 20.56 24.85
CA ALA A 158 -11.89 21.55 23.81
C ALA A 158 -12.81 21.36 22.58
N LEU A 159 -13.10 20.11 22.20
CA LEU A 159 -14.02 19.80 21.11
C LEU A 159 -15.48 20.11 21.47
N GLN A 160 -15.91 19.83 22.71
CA GLN A 160 -17.25 20.22 23.19
C GLN A 160 -17.43 21.74 23.20
N ILE A 161 -16.43 22.49 23.65
CA ILE A 161 -16.46 23.96 23.60
C ILE A 161 -16.54 24.46 22.16
N ALA A 162 -15.78 23.84 21.23
CA ALA A 162 -15.86 24.16 19.81
C ALA A 162 -17.26 23.90 19.22
N GLU A 163 -17.87 22.78 19.55
CA GLU A 163 -19.21 22.42 19.07
C GLU A 163 -20.25 23.47 19.49
N VAL A 164 -20.25 23.87 20.77
CA VAL A 164 -21.12 24.95 21.26
C VAL A 164 -20.79 26.28 20.57
N PHE A 165 -19.52 26.59 20.37
CA PHE A 165 -19.08 27.83 19.74
C PHE A 165 -19.54 27.92 18.28
N PHE A 166 -19.38 26.87 17.48
CA PHE A 166 -19.79 26.84 16.08
C PHE A 166 -21.31 26.74 15.92
N THR A 167 -22.01 26.08 16.84
CA THR A 167 -23.48 26.09 16.88
C THR A 167 -24.02 27.53 17.02
N ASN A 168 -23.40 28.32 17.89
CA ASN A 168 -23.77 29.72 18.10
C ASN A 168 -23.19 30.68 17.05
N ASN A 169 -22.15 30.26 16.32
CA ASN A 169 -21.45 31.09 15.34
C ASN A 169 -21.08 30.27 14.08
N PRO A 170 -22.06 29.87 13.23
CA PRO A 170 -21.85 28.91 12.15
C PRO A 170 -20.79 29.31 11.11
N HIS A 171 -20.54 30.61 10.96
CA HIS A 171 -19.56 31.14 10.00
C HIS A 171 -18.24 31.59 10.62
N ALA A 172 -18.03 31.37 11.91
CA ALA A 172 -16.78 31.75 12.57
C ALA A 172 -15.56 31.02 11.97
N ARG A 173 -14.39 31.67 12.03
CA ARG A 173 -13.14 31.04 11.62
C ARG A 173 -12.63 30.13 12.73
N VAL A 174 -11.91 29.06 12.37
CA VAL A 174 -11.24 28.16 13.34
C VAL A 174 -10.34 28.94 14.31
N SER A 175 -9.68 30.00 13.87
CA SER A 175 -8.87 30.87 14.75
C SER A 175 -9.66 31.50 15.89
N ALA A 176 -10.93 31.88 15.66
CA ALA A 176 -11.79 32.46 16.69
C ALA A 176 -12.23 31.41 17.72
N ALA A 177 -12.52 30.19 17.27
CA ALA A 177 -12.81 29.06 18.15
C ALA A 177 -11.59 28.70 19.02
N VAL A 178 -10.39 28.67 18.44
CA VAL A 178 -9.14 28.42 19.19
C VAL A 178 -8.92 29.44 20.30
N ALA A 179 -9.09 30.74 20.00
CA ALA A 179 -8.93 31.81 20.98
C ALA A 179 -9.95 31.65 22.13
N ARG A 180 -11.21 31.35 21.81
CA ARG A 180 -12.27 31.15 22.81
C ARG A 180 -12.01 29.93 23.71
N ILE A 181 -11.58 28.81 23.13
CA ILE A 181 -11.24 27.61 23.90
C ILE A 181 -10.05 27.89 24.81
N ASN A 182 -8.99 28.55 24.30
CA ASN A 182 -7.83 28.89 25.10
C ASN A 182 -8.21 29.78 26.30
N GLU A 183 -9.05 30.79 26.09
CA GLU A 183 -9.57 31.66 27.15
C GLU A 183 -10.31 30.87 28.25
N ILE A 184 -11.13 29.89 27.87
CA ILE A 184 -11.88 29.06 28.82
C ILE A 184 -10.96 28.10 29.57
N LEU A 185 -10.03 27.43 28.87
CA LEU A 185 -9.20 26.41 29.48
C LEU A 185 -8.12 27.02 30.41
N VAL A 186 -7.54 28.17 30.06
CA VAL A 186 -6.54 28.87 30.91
C VAL A 186 -7.14 29.29 32.25
N LYS A 187 -8.44 29.65 32.27
CA LYS A 187 -9.15 30.00 33.50
C LYS A 187 -9.39 28.80 34.42
N LYS A 188 -9.46 27.60 33.85
CA LYS A 188 -9.91 26.38 34.54
C LYS A 188 -8.75 25.43 34.89
N TYR A 189 -7.65 25.50 34.16
CA TYR A 189 -6.53 24.57 34.28
C TYR A 189 -5.17 25.28 34.19
N ALA A 190 -4.22 24.85 35.02
CA ALA A 190 -2.85 25.35 35.00
C ALA A 190 -2.00 24.79 33.83
N ASP A 191 -2.33 23.60 33.34
CA ASP A 191 -1.63 22.92 32.25
C ASP A 191 -2.55 22.77 31.02
N VAL A 192 -2.49 23.80 30.18
CA VAL A 192 -3.33 23.99 29.00
C VAL A 192 -2.56 23.66 27.71
N PRO A 193 -3.22 23.05 26.70
CA PRO A 193 -2.56 22.76 25.44
C PRO A 193 -2.28 24.06 24.68
N ALA A 194 -1.14 24.14 24.00
CA ALA A 194 -0.82 25.27 23.15
C ALA A 194 -1.91 25.49 22.07
N GLU A 195 -2.18 26.74 21.71
CA GLU A 195 -3.18 27.09 20.68
C GLU A 195 -2.95 26.39 19.34
N SER A 196 -1.68 26.15 18.97
CA SER A 196 -1.31 25.40 17.77
C SER A 196 -1.78 23.94 17.82
N THR A 197 -1.87 23.36 19.02
CA THR A 197 -2.36 22.00 19.26
C THR A 197 -3.89 21.98 19.19
N ILE A 198 -4.56 22.93 19.82
CA ILE A 198 -6.03 23.10 19.74
C ILE A 198 -6.44 23.28 18.28
N ARG A 199 -5.74 24.15 17.54
CA ARG A 199 -5.96 24.39 16.11
C ARG A 199 -5.86 23.11 15.29
N LYS A 200 -4.84 22.28 15.52
CA LYS A 200 -4.69 20.99 14.83
C LYS A 200 -5.90 20.07 15.07
N TRP A 201 -6.43 20.02 16.28
CA TRP A 201 -7.62 19.22 16.58
C TRP A 201 -8.84 19.76 15.85
N LEU A 202 -9.07 21.07 15.88
CA LEU A 202 -10.21 21.69 15.22
C LEU A 202 -10.12 21.58 13.69
N THR A 203 -8.95 21.78 13.08
CA THR A 203 -8.78 21.60 11.63
C THR A 203 -9.02 20.15 11.21
N HIS A 204 -8.70 19.17 12.03
CA HIS A 204 -9.02 17.77 11.73
C HIS A 204 -10.54 17.51 11.71
N VAL A 205 -11.32 18.20 12.56
CA VAL A 205 -12.77 17.97 12.71
C VAL A 205 -13.60 18.88 11.80
N TYR A 206 -13.24 20.16 11.71
CA TYR A 206 -14.00 21.21 11.05
C TYR A 206 -13.28 21.82 9.83
N GLY A 207 -12.01 21.46 9.59
CA GLY A 207 -11.17 22.08 8.55
C GLY A 207 -11.44 21.66 7.11
N ASN A 208 -12.49 20.88 6.86
CA ASN A 208 -12.97 20.57 5.51
C ASN A 208 -14.19 21.41 5.08
N GLU A 209 -14.66 22.34 5.91
CA GLU A 209 -15.73 23.27 5.56
C GLU A 209 -15.22 24.71 5.57
N LYS A 210 -14.43 25.04 4.55
CA LYS A 210 -14.37 26.33 3.85
C LYS A 210 -13.32 26.32 2.74
#